data_AF-A0A9D2SSA0-F1
#
_entry.id   AF-A0A9D2SSA0-F1
#
_cell.length_a   1.000
_cell.length_b   1.000
_cell.length_c   1.000
_cell.angle_alpha   90.00
_cell.angle_beta   90.00
_cell.angle_gamma   90.00
#
_symmetry.space_group_name_H-M   'P 1'
#
loop_
_entity.id
_entity.type
_entity.pdbx_description
1 polymer ?
#
loop_
_entity_poly.entity_id
_entity_poly.type
_entity_poly.pdbx_seq_one_letter_code
_entity_poly.pdbx_strand_id
1 'polypeptide(L)'
;MRKEREELEDLRDELEKLMDFVRNMENGNLPYFYRYFDAMKNNIEIFFRIGEEDTEDIIPVLERDWKASHTILIGVQNYDIRKEHPDIDPVLCLYFARLLSDIGRFFEYRGKEA
;
A
#
# COMPACT_ATOMS: atom_id res chain seq x y z
N MET A 1 7.56 -0.62 20.10
CA MET A 1 6.28 -0.92 20.79
C MET A 1 5.19 0.12 20.51
N ARG A 2 5.00 1.22 21.27
CA ARG A 2 3.86 2.14 21.02
C ARG A 2 3.92 2.87 19.65
N LYS A 3 5.10 3.37 19.29
CA LYS A 3 5.31 4.11 18.04
C LYS A 3 5.11 3.24 16.79
N GLU A 4 5.57 1.99 16.82
CA GLU A 4 5.43 1.06 15.70
C GLU A 4 3.97 0.63 15.48
N ARG A 5 3.23 0.48 16.58
CA ARG A 5 1.80 0.18 16.52
C ARG A 5 1.01 1.35 15.91
N GLU A 6 1.32 2.58 16.30
CA GLU A 6 0.77 3.80 15.69
C GLU A 6 1.15 3.89 14.19
N GLU A 7 2.40 3.57 13.83
CA GLU A 7 2.83 3.51 12.42
C GLU A 7 2.06 2.45 11.60
N LEU A 8 1.67 1.31 12.20
CA LEU A 8 0.84 0.31 11.53
C LEU A 8 -0.62 0.77 11.36
N GLU A 9 -1.18 1.52 12.32
CA GLU A 9 -2.51 2.13 12.17
C GLU A 9 -2.51 3.14 11.02
N ASP A 10 -1.51 4.01 10.97
CA ASP A 10 -1.33 4.97 9.88
C ASP A 10 -1.16 4.26 8.52
N LEU A 11 -0.33 3.21 8.46
CA LEU A 11 -0.13 2.42 7.24
C LEU A 11 -1.44 1.78 6.75
N ARG A 12 -2.25 1.21 7.65
CA ARG A 12 -3.57 0.64 7.29
C ARG A 12 -4.47 1.70 6.66
N ASP A 13 -4.51 2.89 7.24
CA ASP A 13 -5.39 3.97 6.76
C ASP A 13 -4.94 4.51 5.41
N GLU A 14 -3.63 4.63 5.17
CA GLU A 14 -3.10 5.00 3.86
C GLU A 14 -3.31 3.91 2.80
N LEU A 15 -3.17 2.63 3.17
CA LEU A 15 -3.50 1.49 2.30
C LEU A 15 -4.98 1.53 1.88
N GLU A 16 -5.90 1.78 2.81
CA GLU A 16 -7.33 1.89 2.51
C GLU A 16 -7.59 3.02 1.51
N LYS A 17 -7.02 4.21 1.73
CA LYS A 17 -7.17 5.36 0.82
C LYS A 17 -6.65 5.04 -0.58
N LEU A 18 -5.46 4.42 -0.70
CA LEU A 18 -4.91 4.01 -2.00
C LEU A 18 -5.80 2.98 -2.68
N MET A 19 -6.25 1.98 -1.94
CA MET A 19 -7.10 0.91 -2.47
C MET A 19 -8.47 1.43 -2.92
N ASP A 20 -9.08 2.34 -2.18
CA ASP A 20 -10.33 2.98 -2.56
C ASP A 20 -10.15 3.86 -3.79
N PHE A 21 -9.06 4.61 -3.86
CA PHE A 21 -8.71 5.39 -5.05
C PHE A 21 -8.61 4.48 -6.29
N VAL A 22 -7.80 3.42 -6.24
CA VAL A 22 -7.63 2.49 -7.38
C VAL A 22 -8.95 1.82 -7.73
N ARG A 23 -9.74 1.40 -6.75
CA ARG A 23 -11.05 0.76 -7.01
C ARG A 23 -12.01 1.71 -7.73
N ASN A 24 -11.99 3.00 -7.40
CA ASN A 24 -12.81 4.02 -8.07
C ASN A 24 -12.29 4.36 -9.47
N MET A 25 -11.01 4.14 -9.74
CA MET A 25 -10.45 4.31 -11.08
C MET A 25 -10.66 3.09 -11.99
N GLU A 26 -11.01 1.92 -11.46
CA GLU A 26 -11.06 0.70 -12.26
C GLU A 26 -12.49 0.25 -12.56
N ASN A 27 -12.75 -0.12 -13.82
CA ASN A 27 -14.06 -0.62 -14.26
C ASN A 27 -14.22 -2.13 -13.97
N GLY A 28 -13.94 -2.54 -12.73
CA GLY A 28 -14.15 -3.90 -12.22
C GLY A 28 -12.95 -4.86 -12.28
N ASN A 29 -11.94 -4.59 -13.12
CA ASN A 29 -10.72 -5.39 -13.16
C ASN A 29 -9.58 -4.68 -12.42
N LEU A 30 -9.30 -5.08 -11.18
CA LEU A 30 -8.25 -4.46 -10.38
C LEU A 30 -6.85 -4.85 -10.89
N PRO A 31 -5.89 -3.91 -10.91
CA PRO A 31 -4.50 -4.17 -11.23
C PRO A 31 -3.89 -5.26 -10.34
N TYR A 32 -2.95 -6.04 -10.88
CA TYR A 32 -2.36 -7.17 -10.15
C TYR A 32 -1.71 -6.77 -8.83
N PHE A 33 -1.07 -5.60 -8.76
CA PHE A 33 -0.42 -5.12 -7.53
C PHE A 33 -1.43 -4.90 -6.39
N TYR A 34 -2.71 -4.66 -6.69
CA TYR A 34 -3.75 -4.34 -5.73
C TYR A 34 -3.85 -5.39 -4.62
N ARG A 35 -3.72 -6.67 -4.98
CA ARG A 35 -3.81 -7.80 -4.05
C ARG A 35 -2.76 -7.75 -2.93
N TYR A 36 -1.60 -7.13 -3.18
CA TYR A 36 -0.55 -7.00 -2.18
C TYR A 36 -0.87 -5.88 -1.18
N PHE A 37 -1.47 -4.78 -1.66
CA PHE A 37 -1.99 -3.74 -0.75
C PHE A 37 -3.14 -4.28 0.10
N ASP A 38 -4.05 -5.04 -0.50
CA ASP A 38 -5.13 -5.72 0.22
C ASP A 38 -4.59 -6.72 1.26
N ALA A 39 -3.60 -7.54 0.88
CA ALA A 39 -2.96 -8.47 1.82
C ALA A 39 -2.28 -7.74 2.99
N MET A 40 -1.53 -6.66 2.72
CA MET A 40 -0.91 -5.86 3.78
C MET A 40 -1.95 -5.28 4.74
N LYS A 41 -3.01 -4.66 4.22
CA LYS A 41 -4.08 -4.10 5.04
C LYS A 41 -4.75 -5.17 5.90
N ASN A 42 -5.11 -6.30 5.29
CA ASN A 42 -5.77 -7.41 5.99
C ASN A 42 -4.86 -8.02 7.07
N ASN A 43 -3.56 -8.15 6.82
CA ASN A 43 -2.61 -8.62 7.83
C ASN A 43 -2.52 -7.67 9.03
N ILE A 44 -2.52 -6.35 8.78
CA ILE A 44 -2.54 -5.33 9.84
C ILE A 44 -3.85 -5.40 10.64
N GLU A 45 -5.00 -5.53 9.97
CA GLU A 45 -6.28 -5.70 10.65
C GLU A 45 -6.32 -6.97 11.52
N ILE A 46 -5.79 -8.08 11.01
CA ILE A 46 -5.71 -9.34 11.77
C ILE A 46 -4.82 -9.14 13.00
N PHE A 47 -3.63 -8.55 12.83
CA PHE A 47 -2.71 -8.22 13.92
C PHE A 47 -3.40 -7.43 15.04
N PHE A 48 -4.16 -6.38 14.69
CA PHE A 48 -4.92 -5.62 15.68
C PHE A 48 -6.04 -6.42 16.34
N ARG A 49 -6.70 -7.33 15.61
CA ARG A 49 -7.80 -8.15 16.15
C ARG A 49 -7.32 -9.21 17.13
N ILE A 50 -6.14 -9.79 16.92
CA ILE A 50 -5.57 -10.80 17.83
C ILE A 50 -4.97 -10.18 19.10
N GLY A 51 -4.77 -8.85 19.13
CA GLY A 51 -4.28 -8.13 20.30
C GLY A 51 -2.78 -8.32 20.55
N GLU A 52 -2.02 -8.71 19.53
CA GLU A 52 -0.56 -8.78 19.62
C GLU A 52 0.04 -7.38 19.80
N GLU A 53 1.08 -7.28 20.62
CA GLU A 53 1.81 -6.03 20.85
C GLU A 53 3.16 -6.00 20.11
N ASP A 54 3.68 -7.17 19.78
CA ASP A 54 4.97 -7.34 19.13
C ASP A 54 4.85 -7.28 17.61
N THR A 55 5.51 -6.31 17.00
CA THR A 55 5.46 -6.08 15.55
C THR A 55 6.53 -6.86 14.77
N GLU A 56 7.44 -7.58 15.44
CA GLU A 56 8.57 -8.27 14.81
C GLU A 56 8.14 -9.26 13.72
N ASP A 57 7.02 -9.96 13.90
CA ASP A 57 6.55 -10.97 12.93
C ASP A 57 5.77 -10.36 11.75
N ILE A 58 5.06 -9.25 11.97
CA ILE A 58 4.24 -8.64 10.91
C ILE A 58 5.07 -7.79 9.96
N ILE A 59 6.08 -7.06 10.46
CA ILE A 59 6.87 -6.13 9.62
C ILE A 59 7.51 -6.84 8.42
N PRO A 60 8.19 -8.01 8.55
CA PRO A 60 8.76 -8.72 7.41
C PRO A 60 7.72 -9.17 6.37
N VAL A 61 6.50 -9.50 6.82
CA VAL A 61 5.40 -9.86 5.92
C VAL A 61 4.98 -8.65 5.09
N LEU A 62 4.86 -7.48 5.71
CA LEU A 62 4.52 -6.23 5.02
C LEU A 62 5.62 -5.82 4.05
N GLU A 63 6.90 -5.92 4.43
CA GLU A 63 8.04 -5.61 3.55
C GLU A 63 8.08 -6.51 2.32
N ARG A 64 7.82 -7.81 2.51
CA ARG A 64 7.71 -8.78 1.40
C ARG A 64 6.62 -8.36 0.42
N ASP A 65 5.45 -8.01 0.93
CA ASP A 65 4.30 -7.65 0.09
C ASP A 65 4.49 -6.28 -0.58
N TRP A 66 5.12 -5.33 0.11
CA TRP A 66 5.55 -4.05 -0.49
C TRP A 66 6.50 -4.28 -1.66
N LYS A 67 7.55 -5.10 -1.49
CA LYS A 67 8.47 -5.45 -2.58
C LYS A 67 7.75 -6.15 -3.73
N ALA A 68 6.83 -7.07 -3.43
CA ALA A 68 6.07 -7.79 -4.44
C ALA A 68 5.12 -6.87 -5.23
N SER A 69 4.55 -5.84 -4.58
CA SER A 69 3.74 -4.81 -5.23
C SER A 69 4.52 -3.98 -6.27
N HIS A 70 5.86 -4.02 -6.23
CA HIS A 70 6.76 -3.35 -7.16
C HIS A 70 7.40 -4.30 -8.20
N THR A 71 6.84 -5.49 -8.42
CA THR A 71 7.37 -6.44 -9.40
C THR A 71 7.35 -5.87 -10.82
N ILE A 72 8.37 -6.14 -11.63
CA ILE A 72 8.49 -5.65 -13.01
C ILE A 72 7.23 -6.02 -13.84
N LEU A 73 6.79 -5.11 -14.71
CA LEU A 73 5.62 -5.22 -15.62
C LEU A 73 4.23 -5.14 -14.96
N ILE A 74 4.07 -5.68 -13.77
CA ILE A 74 2.77 -5.82 -13.08
C ILE A 74 2.68 -5.02 -11.78
N GLY A 75 3.77 -4.37 -11.39
CA GLY A 75 3.87 -3.58 -10.19
C GLY A 75 3.27 -2.18 -10.33
N VAL A 76 3.00 -1.58 -9.18
CA VAL A 76 2.35 -0.27 -9.03
C VAL A 76 3.06 0.85 -9.79
N GLN A 77 4.39 0.77 -9.96
CA GLN A 77 5.17 1.75 -10.70
C GLN A 77 4.86 1.78 -12.22
N ASN A 78 4.21 0.75 -12.75
CA ASN A 78 3.80 0.67 -14.15
C ASN A 78 2.31 1.00 -14.34
N TYR A 79 1.62 1.39 -13.26
CA TYR A 79 0.22 1.74 -13.32
C TYR A 79 0.03 3.14 -13.91
N ASP A 80 -0.69 3.24 -15.03
CA ASP A 80 -1.08 4.53 -15.61
C ASP A 80 -2.60 4.67 -15.59
N ILE A 81 -3.08 5.52 -14.68
CA ILE A 81 -4.49 5.83 -14.49
C ILE A 81 -5.13 6.37 -15.78
N ARG A 82 -4.34 7.10 -16.59
CA ARG A 82 -4.84 7.74 -17.81
C ARG A 82 -5.11 6.76 -18.94
N LYS A 83 -4.64 5.51 -18.81
CA LYS A 83 -4.89 4.48 -19.81
C LYS A 83 -6.38 4.21 -19.97
N GLU A 84 -7.10 4.11 -18.86
CA GLU A 84 -8.56 3.92 -18.85
C GLU A 84 -9.32 5.25 -18.74
N HIS A 85 -8.66 6.32 -18.29
CA HIS A 85 -9.24 7.66 -18.14
C HIS A 85 -8.38 8.75 -18.80
N PRO A 86 -8.36 8.86 -20.14
CA PRO A 86 -7.45 9.76 -20.85
C PRO A 86 -7.59 11.24 -20.47
N ASP A 87 -8.81 11.67 -20.10
CA ASP A 87 -9.15 13.06 -19.77
C ASP A 87 -9.17 13.32 -18.25
N ILE A 88 -8.64 12.42 -17.44
CA ILE A 88 -8.61 12.59 -15.98
C ILE A 88 -7.83 13.85 -15.58
N ASP A 89 -8.31 14.54 -14.55
CA ASP A 89 -7.60 15.66 -13.96
C ASP A 89 -6.18 15.22 -13.52
N PRO A 90 -5.10 15.87 -14.01
CA PRO A 90 -3.73 15.57 -13.60
C PRO A 90 -3.50 15.61 -12.10
N VAL A 91 -4.31 16.37 -11.34
CA VAL A 91 -4.29 16.39 -9.88
C VAL A 91 -4.55 15.01 -9.29
N LEU A 92 -5.39 14.18 -9.92
CA LEU A 92 -5.65 12.81 -9.46
C LEU A 92 -4.44 11.90 -9.64
N CYS A 93 -3.64 12.09 -10.70
CA CYS A 93 -2.36 11.39 -10.84
C CYS A 93 -1.35 11.80 -9.76
N LEU A 94 -1.29 13.09 -9.43
CA LEU A 94 -0.46 13.58 -8.33
C LEU A 94 -0.94 13.05 -6.97
N TYR A 95 -2.26 12.96 -6.78
CA TYR A 95 -2.86 12.42 -5.57
C TYR A 95 -2.52 10.93 -5.41
N PHE A 96 -2.61 10.14 -6.48
CA PHE A 96 -2.16 8.75 -6.47
C PHE A 96 -0.68 8.61 -6.10
N ALA A 97 0.18 9.41 -6.74
CA ALA A 97 1.61 9.40 -6.42
C ALA A 97 1.89 9.77 -4.96
N ARG A 98 1.11 10.71 -4.40
CA ARG A 98 1.18 11.07 -2.99
C ARG A 98 0.77 9.90 -2.08
N LEU A 99 -0.37 9.26 -2.33
CA LEU A 99 -0.83 8.10 -1.55
C LEU A 99 0.22 6.98 -1.54
N LEU A 100 0.80 6.68 -2.70
CA LEU A 100 1.87 5.69 -2.80
C LEU A 100 3.13 6.10 -2.02
N SER A 101 3.49 7.39 -2.04
CA SER A 101 4.62 7.92 -1.28
C SER A 101 4.39 7.89 0.23
N ASP A 102 3.16 8.18 0.68
CA ASP A 102 2.79 8.14 2.10
C ASP A 102 2.89 6.70 2.65
N ILE A 103 2.46 5.70 1.87
CA ILE A 103 2.70 4.27 2.19
C ILE A 103 4.20 3.94 2.16
N GLY A 104 4.91 4.36 1.11
CA GLY A 104 6.34 4.08 0.93
C GLY A 104 7.21 4.56 2.08
N ARG A 105 6.84 5.66 2.73
CA ARG A 105 7.54 6.22 3.89
C ARG A 105 7.68 5.21 5.04
N PHE A 106 6.71 4.32 5.23
CA PHE A 106 6.81 3.26 6.25
C PHE A 106 7.99 2.32 5.99
N PHE A 107 8.29 2.03 4.72
CA PHE A 107 9.31 1.08 4.29
C PHE A 107 10.70 1.71 4.07
N GLU A 108 10.78 3.01 3.78
CA GLU A 108 12.03 3.73 3.51
C GLU A 108 13.02 3.73 4.69
N TYR A 109 12.51 3.76 5.92
CA TYR A 109 13.36 3.77 7.12
C TYR A 109 13.90 2.38 7.49
N ARG A 110 13.29 1.31 6.97
CA ARG A 110 13.56 -0.08 7.38
C ARG A 110 14.46 -0.83 6.40
N GLY A 111 14.55 -0.37 5.15
CA GLY A 111 15.45 -0.95 4.12
C GLY A 111 16.94 -0.58 4.22
N LYS A 112 17.39 0.10 5.28
CA LYS A 112 18.80 0.54 5.44
C LYS A 112 19.66 -0.34 6.36
N GLU A 113 19.10 -1.42 6.91
CA GLU A 113 19.80 -2.34 7.81
C GLU A 113 20.02 -3.75 7.23
N ALA A 114 20.03 -3.87 5.89
CA ALA A 114 20.36 -5.12 5.18
C ALA A 114 21.79 -5.10 4.61
#